data_AF-A0A7X0HBX7-F1
#
_entry.id   AF-A0A7X0HBX7-F1
#
_cell.length_a   1.000
_cell.length_b   1.000
_cell.length_c   1.000
_cell.angle_alpha   90.00
_cell.angle_beta   90.00
_cell.angle_gamma   90.00
#
_symmetry.space_group_name_H-M   'P 1'
#
loop_
_entity.id
_entity.type
_entity.pdbx_description
1 polymer ?
#
loop_
_entity_poly.entity_id
_entity_poly.type
_entity_poly.pdbx_seq_one_letter_code
_entity_poly.pdbx_strand_id
1 'polypeptide(L)' 'MRELVGQAVEAANAQASRPARIRAFAVLDEDFSVAGGALTPTLKVRRRAVLERHAEEIEALYR' A
#
# COMPACT_ATOMS: atom_id res chain seq x y z
N MET A 1 -1.09 -13.95 6.84
CA MET A 1 -0.71 -12.91 5.86
C MET A 1 -0.30 -11.61 6.55
N ARG A 2 -1.18 -10.95 7.31
CA ARG A 2 -0.87 -9.68 7.99
C ARG A 2 0.38 -9.71 8.88
N GLU A 3 0.59 -10.80 9.62
CA GLU A 3 1.79 -10.98 10.46
C GLU A 3 3.10 -10.98 9.63
N LEU A 4 3.12 -11.72 8.52
CA LEU A 4 4.27 -11.76 7.61
C LEU A 4 4.56 -10.39 7.00
N VAL A 5 3.51 -9.65 6.62
CA VAL A 5 3.63 -8.28 6.13
C VAL A 5 4.16 -7.36 7.23
N GLY A 6 3.70 -7.53 8.48
CA GLY A 6 4.19 -6.78 9.64
C GLY A 6 5.70 -6.96 9.85
N GLN A 7 6.20 -8.19 9.76
CA GLN A 7 7.63 -8.49 9.86
C GLN A 7 8.44 -7.82 8.73
N ALA A 8 7.91 -7.82 7.50
CA ALA A 8 8.55 -7.12 6.38
C ALA A 8 8.55 -5.60 6.58
N VAL A 9 7.47 -5.03 7.12
CA VAL A 9 7.37 -3.60 7.45
C VAL A 9 8.38 -3.21 8.53
N GLU A 10 8.55 -4.03 9.57
CA GLU A 10 9.57 -3.78 10.61
C GLU A 10 10.98 -3.83 10.03
N ALA A 11 11.29 -4.81 9.16
CA ALA A 11 12.57 -4.90 8.47
C ALA A 11 12.85 -3.68 7.56
N ALA A 12 11.81 -3.13 6.92
CA ALA A 12 11.92 -1.90 6.14
C ALA A 12 12.12 -0.66 7.04
N ASN A 13 11.38 -0.57 8.15
CA ASN A 13 11.47 0.53 9.12
C ASN A 13 12.83 0.60 9.82
N ALA A 14 13.49 -0.55 10.02
CA ALA A 14 14.85 -0.62 10.57
C ALA A 14 15.89 0.09 9.69
N GLN A 15 15.66 0.14 8.37
CA GLN A 15 16.53 0.79 7.39
C GLN A 15 16.10 2.22 7.07
N ALA A 16 14.90 2.63 7.51
CA ALA A 16 14.34 3.95 7.23
C ALA A 16 14.70 4.99 8.30
N SER A 17 14.94 6.22 7.86
CA SER A 17 15.01 7.37 8.77
C SER A 17 13.67 7.58 9.48
N ARG A 18 13.69 8.15 10.69
CA ARG A 18 12.46 8.39 11.50
C ARG A 18 11.29 8.99 10.70
N PRO A 19 11.46 10.04 9.86
CA PRO A 19 10.35 10.59 9.08
C PRO A 19 9.87 9.69 7.93
N ALA A 20 10.70 8.76 7.46
CA ALA A 20 10.39 7.85 6.36
C ALA A 20 9.80 6.50 6.81
N ARG A 21 9.61 6.28 8.12
CA ARG A 21 9.03 5.04 8.65
C ARG A 21 7.56 4.91 8.30
N ILE A 22 7.16 3.69 7.91
CA ILE A 22 5.78 3.26 7.73
C ILE A 22 5.12 3.22 9.11
N ARG A 23 4.07 4.03 9.30
CA ARG A 23 3.33 4.12 10.58
C ARG A 23 2.14 3.19 10.67
N ALA A 24 1.50 2.92 9.53
CA ALA A 24 0.35 2.04 9.40
C ALA A 24 0.34 1.44 7.99
N PHE A 25 -0.27 0.26 7.84
CA PHE A 25 -0.45 -0.40 6.56
C PHE A 25 -1.74 -1.20 6.55
N ALA A 26 -2.34 -1.30 5.36
CA ALA A 26 -3.47 -2.19 5.07
C ALA A 26 -3.01 -3.28 4.11
N VAL A 27 -3.58 -4.48 4.23
CA VAL A 27 -3.40 -5.57 3.27
C VAL A 27 -4.70 -5.64 2.48
N LEU A 28 -4.59 -5.48 1.16
CA LEU A 28 -5.74 -5.52 0.25
C LEU A 28 -6.03 -6.97 -0.15
N ASP A 29 -7.29 -7.25 -0.46
CA ASP A 29 -7.73 -8.57 -0.92
C ASP A 29 -7.51 -8.80 -2.42
N GLU A 30 -7.18 -7.74 -3.16
CA GLU A 30 -6.89 -7.79 -4.60
C GLU A 30 -5.54 -7.15 -4.96
N ASP A 31 -4.91 -7.71 -5.99
CA ASP A 31 -3.68 -7.16 -6.57
C ASP A 31 -3.98 -6.00 -7.53
N PHE A 32 -3.03 -5.07 -7.66
CA PHE A 32 -3.07 -4.08 -8.73
C PHE A 32 -2.86 -4.73 -10.09
N SER A 33 -3.74 -4.40 -11.02
CA SER A 33 -3.68 -4.94 -12.38
C SER A 33 -3.91 -3.86 -13.44
N VAL A 34 -3.45 -4.14 -14.66
CA VAL A 34 -3.73 -3.29 -15.83
C VAL A 34 -5.21 -3.35 -16.19
N ALA A 35 -5.81 -4.55 -16.14
CA ALA A 35 -7.24 -4.77 -16.40
C ALA A 35 -8.13 -4.03 -15.39
N GLY A 36 -7.74 -4.03 -14.11
CA GLY A 36 -8.41 -3.27 -13.05
C GLY A 36 -8.14 -1.77 -13.09
N GLY A 37 -7.30 -1.28 -14.02
CA GLY A 37 -7.00 0.13 -14.20
C GLY A 37 -6.00 0.72 -13.21
N ALA A 38 -5.62 -0.03 -12.17
CA ALA A 38 -4.66 0.38 -11.13
C ALA A 38 -3.23 0.50 -11.66
N LEU A 39 -2.88 -0.20 -12.75
CA LEU A 39 -1.57 -0.12 -13.40
C LEU A 39 -1.64 0.44 -14.83
N THR A 40 -0.58 1.11 -15.27
CA THR A 40 -0.33 1.41 -16.68
C THR A 40 0.03 0.12 -17.44
N PRO A 41 -0.04 0.09 -18.79
CA PRO A 41 0.45 -1.05 -19.57
C PRO A 41 1.92 -1.41 -19.29
N THR A 42 2.69 -0.44 -18.78
CA THR A 42 4.10 -0.59 -18.36
C THR A 42 4.25 -0.90 -16.85
N LEU A 43 3.19 -1.35 -16.18
CA LEU A 43 3.16 -1.76 -14.77
C LEU A 43 3.43 -0.66 -13.73
N LYS A 44 3.34 0.61 -14.13
CA LYS A 44 3.42 1.74 -13.18
C LYS A 44 2.08 1.93 -12.50
N VAL A 45 2.08 2.22 -11.20
CA VAL A 45 0.85 2.49 -10.44
C VAL A 45 0.19 3.79 -10.92
N ARG A 46 -1.10 3.72 -11.25
CA ARG A 46 -1.96 4.88 -11.48
C ARG A 46 -2.49 5.37 -10.15
N ARG A 47 -1.70 6.23 -9.48
CA ARG A 47 -1.97 6.71 -8.12
C ARG A 47 -3.41 7.17 -7.90
N ARG A 48 -3.97 7.99 -8.80
CA ARG A 48 -5.34 8.51 -8.68
C ARG A 48 -6.39 7.38 -8.61
N ALA A 49 -6.31 6.41 -9.52
CA ALA A 49 -7.24 5.29 -9.55
C ALA A 49 -7.15 4.42 -8.29
N VAL A 50 -5.93 4.18 -7.78
CA VAL A 50 -5.71 3.43 -6.53
C VAL A 50 -6.28 4.19 -5.33
N LEU A 51 -6.03 5.50 -5.23
CA LEU A 51 -6.55 6.32 -4.13
C LEU A 51 -8.08 6.38 -4.12
N GLU A 52 -8.70 6.51 -5.30
CA GLU A 52 -10.17 6.55 -5.42
C GLU A 52 -10.79 5.19 -5.09
N ARG A 53 -10.19 4.08 -5.53
CA ARG A 53 -10.71 2.72 -5.27
C ARG A 53 -10.60 2.31 -3.80
N HIS A 54 -9.48 2.62 -3.15
CA HIS A 54 -9.18 2.19 -1.78
C HIS A 54 -9.30 3.33 -0.77
N ALA A 55 -10.21 4.27 -1.02
CA ALA A 55 -10.37 5.45 -0.18
C ALA A 55 -10.75 5.04 1.25
N GLU A 56 -11.61 4.03 1.42
CA GLU A 56 -12.08 3.59 2.73
C GLU A 56 -10.95 2.97 3.57
N GLU A 57 -10.11 2.12 2.98
CA GLU A 57 -8.96 1.53 3.65
C GLU A 57 -7.92 2.59 4.01
N ILE A 58 -7.70 3.58 3.13
CA ILE A 58 -6.79 4.69 3.39
C ILE A 58 -7.31 5.54 4.55
N GLU A 59 -8.59 5.91 4.56
CA GLU A 59 -9.19 6.67 5.65
C GLU A 59 -9.12 5.90 6.98
N ALA A 60 -9.31 4.58 6.95
CA ALA A 60 -9.15 3.73 8.13
C ALA A 60 -7.71 3.71 8.70
N LEU A 61 -6.69 4.02 7.90
CA LEU A 61 -5.30 4.14 8.37
C LEU A 61 -5.00 5.48 9.06
N TYR A 62 -5.82 6.51 8.82
CA TYR A 62 -5.63 7.86 9.37
C TYR A 62 -6.54 8.20 10.54
N ARG A 63 -7.61 7.43 10.74
CA ARG A 63 -8.45 7.53 11.94
C ARG A 63 -7.73 7.02 13.18
#